data_AF-A0A367KTZ7-F1
#
_entry.id   AF-A0A367KTZ7-F1
#
_cell.length_a   1.000
_cell.length_b   1.000
_cell.length_c   1.000
_cell.angle_alpha   90.00
_cell.angle_beta   90.00
_cell.angle_gamma   90.00
#
_symmetry.space_group_name_H-M   'P 1'
#
loop_
_entity.id
_entity.type
_entity.pdbx_description
1 polymer ?
#
loop_
_entity_poly.entity_id
_entity_poly.type
_entity_poly.pdbx_seq_one_letter_code
_entity_poly.pdbx_strand_id
1 'polypeptide(L)'
;MLSSLVSSLLTTLLFSLVNAAGEEDVFKVQPEIHHVFRTEEKMPPAMFSTTFSLIVLSPWLILTIGWLKLGYTPAKILSNVSSLSILAFLGSLVSIEYLFYLYWTKLNLFEMLPYFGGLCLIAFITGQRALTAVQERRLK
;
A
#
# COMPACT_ATOMS: atom_id res chain seq x y z
N MET A 1 57.96 21.43 -46.44
CA MET A 1 56.87 21.93 -45.57
C MET A 1 55.76 20.92 -45.38
N LEU A 2 55.23 20.28 -46.42
CA LEU A 2 54.18 19.26 -46.26
C LEU A 2 54.66 18.00 -45.51
N SER A 3 55.88 17.54 -45.79
CA SER A 3 56.48 16.36 -45.14
C SER A 3 56.74 16.52 -43.64
N SER A 4 57.11 17.73 -43.19
CA SER A 4 57.36 18.02 -41.77
C SER A 4 56.05 18.11 -40.98
N LEU A 5 54.98 18.61 -41.59
CA LEU A 5 53.64 18.66 -40.98
C LEU A 5 53.02 17.25 -40.88
N VAL A 6 53.14 16.43 -41.93
CA VAL A 6 52.68 15.04 -41.87
C VAL A 6 53.46 14.25 -40.82
N SER A 7 54.76 14.47 -40.70
CA SER A 7 55.59 13.83 -39.68
C SER A 7 55.20 14.27 -38.26
N SER A 8 54.91 15.55 -38.02
CA SER A 8 54.47 16.01 -36.69
C SER A 8 53.07 15.50 -36.34
N LEU A 9 52.19 15.39 -37.33
CA LEU A 9 50.84 14.87 -37.15
C LEU A 9 50.87 13.36 -36.89
N LEU A 10 51.75 12.63 -37.59
CA LEU A 10 51.97 11.21 -37.36
C LEU A 10 52.58 10.93 -35.98
N THR A 11 53.55 11.72 -35.52
CA THR A 11 54.16 11.54 -34.20
C THR A 11 53.20 11.91 -33.07
N THR A 12 52.39 12.95 -33.24
CA THR A 12 51.36 13.30 -32.25
C THR A 12 50.22 12.27 -32.19
N LEU A 13 49.79 11.74 -33.34
CA LEU A 13 48.81 10.67 -33.39
C LEU A 13 49.35 9.36 -32.79
N LEU A 14 50.58 8.95 -33.14
CA LEU A 14 51.21 7.77 -32.56
C LEU A 14 51.34 7.89 -31.04
N PHE A 15 51.74 9.06 -30.53
CA PHE A 15 51.84 9.31 -29.10
C PHE A 15 50.46 9.20 -28.41
N SER A 16 49.41 9.74 -29.02
CA SER A 16 48.04 9.62 -28.50
C SER A 16 47.51 8.19 -28.51
N LEU A 17 47.87 7.40 -29.53
CA LEU A 17 47.49 6.00 -29.67
C LEU A 17 48.22 5.11 -28.66
N VAL A 18 49.52 5.34 -28.44
CA VAL A 18 50.31 4.64 -27.42
C VAL A 18 49.81 4.95 -26.01
N ASN A 19 49.35 6.18 -25.74
CA ASN A 19 48.79 6.53 -24.43
C ASN A 19 47.35 6.00 -24.22
N ALA A 20 46.61 5.73 -25.31
CA ALA A 20 45.27 5.14 -25.28
C ALA A 20 45.28 3.60 -25.26
N ALA A 21 46.32 2.98 -25.83
CA ALA A 21 46.63 1.57 -25.64
C ALA A 21 47.17 1.41 -24.21
N GLY A 22 46.28 1.25 -23.23
CA GLY A 22 46.62 1.22 -21.81
C GLY A 22 47.82 0.32 -21.50
N GLU A 23 48.66 0.76 -20.54
CA GLU A 23 49.79 0.00 -19.98
C GLU A 23 49.36 -1.45 -19.73
N GLU A 24 49.98 -2.39 -20.45
CA GLU A 24 49.82 -3.83 -20.29
C GLU A 24 49.91 -4.26 -18.83
N ASP A 25 48.94 -5.09 -18.37
CA ASP A 25 48.63 -5.50 -16.98
C ASP A 25 49.79 -5.31 -15.98
N VAL A 26 50.05 -4.05 -15.61
CA VAL A 26 50.92 -3.75 -14.50
C VAL A 26 50.05 -3.94 -13.28
N PHE A 27 50.40 -4.90 -12.40
CA PHE A 27 49.73 -5.14 -11.13
C PHE A 27 49.89 -3.93 -10.18
N LYS A 28 49.22 -2.82 -10.52
CA LYS A 28 49.10 -1.58 -9.76
C LYS A 28 47.71 -1.57 -9.12
N VAL A 29 47.63 -1.06 -7.90
CA VAL A 29 46.34 -0.92 -7.20
C VAL A 29 45.48 0.09 -7.95
N GLN A 30 44.28 -0.32 -8.36
CA GLN A 30 43.30 0.55 -9.01
C GLN A 30 42.64 1.49 -7.98
N PRO A 31 42.21 2.69 -8.41
CA PRO A 31 41.44 3.56 -7.53
C PRO A 31 40.14 2.88 -7.10
N GLU A 32 39.75 3.11 -5.85
CA GLU A 32 38.51 2.58 -5.29
C GLU A 32 37.29 3.20 -6.01
N ILE A 33 36.36 2.35 -6.45
CA ILE A 33 35.13 2.79 -7.11
C ILE A 33 34.07 3.07 -6.04
N HIS A 34 33.63 4.32 -5.93
CA HIS A 34 32.52 4.70 -5.06
C HIS A 34 31.19 4.65 -5.82
N HIS A 35 30.27 3.79 -5.38
CA HIS A 35 28.90 3.79 -5.89
C HIS A 35 28.14 5.01 -5.35
N VAL A 36 27.64 5.88 -6.24
CA VAL A 36 26.79 7.01 -5.87
C VAL A 36 25.34 6.55 -5.81
N PHE A 37 24.79 6.51 -4.60
CA PHE A 37 23.38 6.20 -4.40
C PHE A 37 22.48 7.33 -4.89
N ARG A 38 21.26 6.97 -5.31
CA ARG A 38 20.22 7.94 -5.64
C ARG A 38 19.87 8.76 -4.40
N THR A 39 19.74 10.08 -4.55
CA THR A 39 19.27 10.95 -3.47
C THR A 39 17.81 10.65 -3.14
N GLU A 40 17.47 10.68 -1.85
CA GLU A 40 16.10 10.48 -1.37
C GLU A 40 15.14 11.52 -1.98
N GLU A 41 13.93 11.09 -2.31
CA GLU A 41 12.89 11.99 -2.81
C GLU A 41 12.35 12.86 -1.66
N LYS A 42 12.21 14.16 -1.90
CA LYS A 42 11.74 15.09 -0.87
C LYS A 42 10.25 14.86 -0.57
N MET A 43 9.95 14.42 0.65
CA MET A 43 8.58 14.26 1.14
C MET A 43 7.92 15.63 1.44
N PRO A 44 6.59 15.75 1.26
CA PRO A 44 5.86 16.97 1.63
C PRO A 44 5.83 17.17 3.16
N PRO A 45 5.59 18.41 3.63
CA PRO A 45 5.49 18.69 5.07
C PRO A 45 4.38 17.90 5.75
N ALA A 46 4.67 17.32 6.92
CA ALA A 46 3.71 16.49 7.67
C ALA A 46 2.38 17.21 7.96
N MET A 47 2.43 18.51 8.27
CA MET A 47 1.24 19.34 8.52
C MET A 47 0.27 19.36 7.33
N PHE A 48 0.79 19.41 6.11
CA PHE A 48 -0.02 19.39 4.90
C PHE A 48 -0.71 18.03 4.77
N SER A 49 0.06 16.94 4.83
CA SER A 49 -0.48 15.57 4.75
C SER A 49 -1.55 15.30 5.82
N THR A 50 -1.33 15.70 7.07
CA THR A 50 -2.31 15.51 8.16
C THR A 50 -3.59 16.30 7.93
N THR A 51 -3.49 17.54 7.45
CA THR A 51 -4.67 18.39 7.18
C THR A 51 -5.57 17.74 6.12
N PHE A 52 -4.99 17.26 5.02
CA PHE A 52 -5.77 16.59 3.98
C PHE A 52 -6.34 15.24 4.44
N SER A 53 -5.60 14.47 5.24
CA SER A 53 -6.13 13.24 5.84
C SER A 53 -7.37 13.52 6.72
N LEU A 54 -7.38 14.61 7.51
CA LEU A 54 -8.56 15.01 8.28
C LEU A 54 -9.73 15.46 7.40
N ILE A 55 -9.44 16.18 6.30
CA ILE A 55 -10.46 16.57 5.32
C ILE A 55 -11.12 15.32 4.71
N VAL A 56 -10.34 14.29 4.36
CA VAL A 56 -10.85 13.02 3.82
C VAL A 56 -11.72 12.27 4.83
N LEU A 57 -11.46 12.41 6.14
CA LEU A 57 -12.29 11.83 7.20
C LEU A 57 -13.58 12.63 7.48
N SER A 58 -13.65 13.91 7.06
CA SER A 58 -14.78 14.78 7.35
C SER A 58 -16.16 14.30 6.86
N PRO A 59 -16.32 13.65 5.69
CA PRO A 59 -17.63 13.17 5.24
C PRO A 59 -18.24 12.11 6.18
N TRP A 60 -17.40 11.29 6.81
CA TRP A 60 -17.85 10.30 7.80
C TRP A 60 -18.43 10.97 9.06
N LEU A 61 -17.83 12.07 9.51
CA LEU A 61 -18.35 12.86 10.62
C LEU A 61 -19.69 13.51 10.25
N ILE A 62 -19.79 14.08 9.05
CA ILE A 62 -21.04 14.67 8.57
C ILE A 62 -22.15 13.61 8.49
N LEU A 63 -21.85 12.42 7.97
CA LEU A 63 -22.80 11.31 7.89
C LEU A 63 -23.32 10.89 9.27
N THR A 64 -22.42 10.71 10.25
CA THR A 64 -22.80 10.30 11.60
C THR A 64 -23.65 11.36 12.30
N ILE A 65 -23.31 12.64 12.18
CA ILE A 65 -24.12 13.75 12.70
C ILE A 65 -25.49 13.78 12.02
N GLY A 66 -25.54 13.57 10.70
CA GLY A 66 -26.78 13.51 9.92
C GLY A 66 -27.74 12.43 10.43
N TRP A 67 -27.25 11.21 10.69
CA TRP A 67 -28.06 10.14 11.27
C TRP A 67 -28.58 10.45 12.66
N LEU A 68 -27.76 11.06 13.52
CA LEU A 68 -28.19 11.47 14.85
C LEU A 68 -29.30 12.53 14.80
N LYS A 69 -29.22 13.50 13.87
CA LYS A 69 -30.27 14.51 13.65
C LYS A 69 -31.59 13.89 13.15
N LEU A 70 -31.51 12.84 12.35
CA LEU A 70 -32.67 12.07 11.89
C LEU A 70 -33.25 11.12 12.96
N GLY A 71 -32.65 11.04 14.15
CA GLY A 71 -33.11 10.18 15.24
C GLY A 71 -32.69 8.71 15.10
N TYR A 72 -31.75 8.39 14.20
CA TYR A 72 -31.11 7.08 14.13
C TYR A 72 -29.99 7.00 15.18
N THR A 73 -30.36 6.59 16.38
CA THR A 73 -29.41 6.39 17.49
C THR A 73 -28.92 4.93 17.51
N PRO A 74 -27.62 4.67 17.77
CA PRO A 74 -27.10 3.30 17.89
C PRO A 74 -27.89 2.42 18.88
N ALA A 75 -28.33 2.99 20.01
CA ALA A 75 -29.15 2.30 20.99
C ALA A 75 -30.50 1.83 20.42
N LYS A 76 -31.15 2.65 19.59
CA LYS A 76 -32.43 2.34 18.93
C LYS A 76 -32.28 1.26 17.86
N ILE A 77 -31.13 1.25 17.17
CA ILE A 77 -30.78 0.19 16.22
C ILE A 77 -30.53 -1.12 16.98
N LEU A 78 -29.74 -1.06 18.06
CA LEU A 78 -29.36 -2.22 18.87
C LEU A 78 -30.58 -2.90 19.52
N SER A 79 -31.54 -2.12 20.03
CA SER A 79 -32.79 -2.66 20.59
C SER A 79 -33.64 -3.40 19.54
N ASN A 80 -33.49 -3.06 18.26
CA ASN A 80 -34.26 -3.65 17.16
C ASN A 80 -33.58 -4.90 16.57
N VAL A 81 -32.26 -5.07 16.73
CA VAL A 81 -31.50 -6.23 16.23
C VAL A 81 -31.41 -7.40 17.23
N SER A 82 -32.40 -7.56 18.11
CA SER A 82 -32.46 -8.58 19.17
C SER A 82 -32.39 -10.06 18.74
N SER A 83 -32.35 -10.36 17.44
CA SER A 83 -32.19 -11.74 16.97
C SER A 83 -30.72 -12.15 17.02
N LEU A 84 -30.44 -13.26 17.70
CA LEU A 84 -29.10 -13.84 17.79
C LEU A 84 -28.46 -14.06 16.40
N SER A 85 -29.26 -14.38 15.38
CA SER A 85 -28.76 -14.55 14.01
C SER A 85 -28.24 -13.25 13.38
N ILE A 86 -28.88 -12.12 13.64
CA ILE A 86 -28.44 -10.81 13.13
C ILE A 86 -27.12 -10.41 13.80
N LEU A 87 -27.02 -10.63 15.12
CA LEU A 87 -25.79 -10.32 15.85
C LEU A 87 -24.62 -11.22 15.41
N ALA A 88 -24.87 -12.51 15.19
CA ALA A 88 -23.87 -13.43 14.66
C ALA A 88 -23.39 -13.02 13.26
N PHE A 89 -24.30 -12.59 12.38
CA PHE A 89 -23.94 -12.09 11.05
C PHE A 89 -23.10 -10.80 11.13
N LEU A 90 -23.51 -9.82 11.92
CA LEU A 90 -22.71 -8.60 12.13
C LEU A 90 -21.34 -8.90 12.72
N GLY A 91 -21.26 -9.82 13.68
CA GLY A 91 -19.99 -10.29 14.25
C GLY A 91 -19.08 -10.93 13.19
N SER A 92 -19.65 -11.70 12.26
CA SER A 92 -18.88 -12.26 11.14
C SER A 92 -18.34 -11.19 10.18
N LEU A 93 -19.12 -10.13 9.90
CA LEU A 93 -18.67 -9.00 9.08
C LEU A 93 -17.55 -8.21 9.76
N VAL A 94 -17.69 -7.91 11.05
CA VAL A 94 -16.63 -7.26 11.84
C VAL A 94 -15.36 -8.11 11.87
N SER A 95 -15.50 -9.44 11.97
CA SER A 95 -14.36 -10.36 11.94
C SER A 95 -13.63 -10.34 10.58
N ILE A 96 -14.38 -10.27 9.47
CA ILE A 96 -13.81 -10.15 8.13
C ILE A 96 -13.05 -8.82 7.97
N GLU A 97 -13.65 -7.70 8.40
CA GLU A 97 -13.00 -6.39 8.34
C GLU A 97 -11.72 -6.37 9.19
N TYR A 98 -11.77 -6.96 10.39
CA TYR A 98 -10.59 -7.09 11.25
C TYR A 98 -9.51 -7.98 10.62
N LEU A 99 -9.88 -9.04 9.91
CA LEU A 99 -8.93 -9.87 9.17
C LEU A 99 -8.23 -9.06 8.06
N PHE A 100 -8.94 -8.17 7.36
CA PHE A 100 -8.33 -7.28 6.38
C PHE A 100 -7.37 -6.26 7.02
N TYR A 101 -7.70 -5.76 8.21
CA TYR A 101 -6.75 -4.96 8.98
C TYR A 101 -5.49 -5.74 9.37
N LEU A 102 -5.62 -7.01 9.77
CA LEU A 102 -4.47 -7.88 10.05
C LEU A 102 -3.64 -8.17 8.80
N TYR A 103 -4.28 -8.34 7.66
CA TYR A 103 -3.61 -8.46 6.37
C TYR A 103 -2.82 -7.21 6.00
N TRP A 104 -3.39 -6.03 6.20
CA TRP A 104 -2.69 -4.77 5.96
C TRP A 104 -1.45 -4.58 6.84
N THR A 105 -1.48 -5.08 8.08
CA THR A 105 -0.44 -4.80 9.07
C THR A 105 0.58 -5.92 9.26
N LYS A 106 0.20 -7.19 9.13
CA LYS A 106 1.02 -8.33 9.57
C LYS A 106 0.96 -9.59 8.71
N LEU A 107 -0.20 -9.95 8.13
CA LEU A 107 -0.37 -11.26 7.48
C LEU A 107 0.03 -11.26 6.01
N ASN A 108 0.55 -12.38 5.54
CA ASN A 108 0.74 -12.63 4.11
C ASN A 108 -0.56 -13.06 3.43
N LEU A 109 -0.60 -12.95 2.09
CA LEU A 109 -1.79 -13.34 1.31
C LEU A 109 -2.19 -14.81 1.52
N PHE A 110 -1.21 -15.72 1.49
CA PHE A 110 -1.46 -17.16 1.66
C PHE A 110 -1.92 -17.54 3.08
N GLU A 111 -1.60 -16.72 4.09
CA GLU A 111 -2.05 -16.90 5.46
C GLU A 111 -3.47 -16.35 5.64
N MET A 112 -3.77 -15.18 5.05
CA MET A 112 -5.09 -14.55 5.15
C MET A 112 -6.16 -15.36 4.41
N LEU A 113 -5.84 -15.91 3.23
CA LEU A 113 -6.81 -16.57 2.36
C LEU A 113 -7.60 -17.72 3.01
N PRO A 114 -6.99 -18.70 3.73
CA PRO A 114 -7.75 -19.74 4.42
C PRO A 114 -8.63 -19.20 5.55
N TYR A 115 -8.15 -18.20 6.32
CA TYR A 115 -8.97 -17.55 7.35
C TYR A 115 -10.18 -16.83 6.75
N PHE A 116 -9.97 -16.11 5.64
CA PHE A 116 -11.02 -15.43 4.92
C PHE A 116 -12.04 -16.43 4.35
N GLY A 117 -11.58 -17.54 3.77
CA GLY A 117 -12.46 -18.62 3.31
C GLY A 117 -13.33 -19.18 4.43
N GLY A 118 -12.76 -19.46 5.60
CA GLY A 118 -13.51 -19.92 6.77
C GLY A 118 -14.54 -18.88 7.26
N LEU A 119 -14.14 -17.61 7.38
CA LEU A 119 -15.05 -16.53 7.78
C LEU A 119 -16.16 -16.29 6.75
N CYS A 120 -15.90 -16.44 5.46
CA CYS A 120 -16.92 -16.34 4.41
C CYS A 120 -18.00 -17.41 4.54
N LEU A 121 -17.63 -18.65 4.87
CA LEU A 121 -18.60 -19.72 5.11
C LEU A 121 -19.48 -19.41 6.33
N ILE A 122 -18.87 -18.90 7.41
CA ILE A 122 -19.60 -18.49 8.61
C ILE A 122 -20.55 -17.32 8.29
N ALA A 123 -20.06 -16.32 7.56
CA ALA A 123 -20.85 -15.16 7.15
C ALA A 123 -22.01 -15.56 6.23
N PHE A 124 -21.81 -16.54 5.33
CA PHE A 124 -22.86 -17.06 4.46
C PHE A 124 -23.99 -17.72 5.27
N ILE A 125 -23.65 -18.64 6.17
CA ILE A 125 -24.65 -19.37 6.98
C ILE A 125 -25.38 -18.40 7.93
N THR A 126 -24.65 -17.55 8.64
CA THR A 126 -25.24 -16.58 9.57
C THR A 126 -26.04 -15.51 8.84
N GLY A 127 -25.58 -15.08 7.67
CA GLY A 127 -26.25 -14.12 6.80
C GLY A 127 -27.59 -14.62 6.29
N GLN A 128 -27.65 -15.86 5.77
CA GLN A 128 -28.91 -16.45 5.33
C GLN A 128 -29.94 -16.44 6.47
N ARG A 129 -29.55 -16.88 7.68
CA ARG A 129 -30.43 -16.90 8.85
C ARG A 129 -30.84 -15.50 9.32
N ALA A 130 -29.92 -14.53 9.27
CA ALA A 130 -30.20 -13.15 9.63
C ALA A 130 -31.22 -12.52 8.68
N LEU A 131 -31.07 -12.72 7.37
CA LEU A 131 -31.99 -12.21 6.35
C LEU A 131 -33.37 -12.86 6.47
N THR A 132 -33.46 -14.18 6.70
CA THR A 132 -34.74 -14.85 6.96
C THR A 132 -35.42 -14.29 8.20
N ALA A 133 -34.68 -14.08 9.31
CA ALA A 133 -35.24 -13.47 10.51
C ALA A 133 -35.76 -12.04 10.29
N VAL A 134 -35.11 -11.26 9.42
CA VAL A 134 -35.60 -9.94 9.02
C VAL A 134 -36.86 -10.03 8.16
N GLN A 135 -36.92 -11.01 7.24
CA GLN A 135 -38.10 -11.24 6.40
C GLN A 135 -39.32 -11.66 7.23
N GLU A 136 -39.17 -12.61 8.16
CA GLU A 136 -40.25 -13.07 9.04
C GLU A 136 -40.85 -11.93 9.87
N ARG A 137 -40.02 -10.97 10.30
CA ARG A 137 -40.49 -9.78 11.04
C ARG A 137 -41.28 -8.79 10.18
N ARG A 138 -41.11 -8.81 8.85
CA ARG A 138 -41.85 -7.94 7.93
C ARG A 138 -43.17 -8.55 7.47
N LEU A 139 -43.27 -9.88 7.50
CA LEU A 139 -44.47 -10.62 7.11
C LEU A 139 -45.48 -10.78 8.26
N LYS A 140 -45.02 -10.58 9.50
CA LYS A 140 -45.88 -10.39 10.67
C LYS A 140 -46.33 -8.94 10.77
#